data_AF-A0A7C6RJ40-F1
#
_entry.id   AF-A0A7C6RJ40-F1
#
_cell.length_a   1.000
_cell.length_b   1.000
_cell.length_c   1.000
_cell.angle_alpha   90.00
_cell.angle_beta   90.00
_cell.angle_gamma   90.00
#
_symmetry.space_group_name_H-M   'P 1'
#
loop_
_entity.id
_entity.type
_entity.pdbx_description
1 polymer ?
#
loop_
_entity_poly.entity_id
_entity_poly.type
_entity_poly.pdbx_seq_one_letter_code
_entity_poly.pdbx_strand_id
1 'polypeptide(L)'
;MKYDDLRDFIAQLEARGELKRIAVPVDTHLEMTEIADRVLRAGGPALLFEKPVTRGVPQAIPVLANLFGTPQRVAMGMGEDVADGNWSTPLREVGKLLAYLKEPEPPKGLKDAWEKLPVLKQVLNMAPKEVRSAPCQQVVWEGDEVDLAKLPIQHCWPGDAAPLITWGLVVTRGPHKKRQNL
;
A
#
# COMPACT_ATOMS: atom_id res chain seq x y z
N MET A 1 13.64 6.43 -4.13
CA MET A 1 12.67 5.34 -4.35
C MET A 1 12.05 5.54 -5.73
N LYS A 2 11.49 4.51 -6.38
CA LYS A 2 10.79 4.71 -7.67
C LYS A 2 9.49 5.53 -7.54
N TYR A 3 9.00 5.66 -6.30
CA TYR A 3 7.84 6.46 -5.93
C TYR A 3 8.20 7.33 -4.73
N ASP A 4 7.69 8.56 -4.71
CA ASP A 4 7.88 9.47 -3.59
C ASP A 4 6.84 9.23 -2.47
N ASP A 5 5.59 8.98 -2.85
CA ASP A 5 4.50 8.63 -1.94
C ASP A 5 3.36 7.85 -2.65
N LEU A 6 2.27 7.58 -1.92
CA LEU A 6 1.09 6.91 -2.48
C LEU A 6 0.40 7.72 -3.58
N ARG A 7 0.45 9.07 -3.54
CA ARG A 7 -0.21 9.93 -4.54
C ARG A 7 0.53 9.83 -5.87
N ASP A 8 1.85 9.85 -5.84
CA ASP A 8 2.70 9.59 -7.01
C ASP A 8 2.41 8.19 -7.58
N PHE A 9 2.34 7.16 -6.73
CA PHE A 9 1.98 5.81 -7.19
C PHE A 9 0.61 5.76 -7.88
N ILE A 10 -0.42 6.37 -7.29
CA ILE A 10 -1.77 6.48 -7.91
C ILE A 10 -1.70 7.18 -9.27
N ALA A 11 -0.98 8.30 -9.37
CA ALA A 11 -0.84 9.04 -10.62
C ALA A 11 -0.14 8.21 -11.71
N GLN A 12 0.89 7.44 -11.35
CA GLN A 12 1.57 6.54 -12.28
C GLN A 12 0.70 5.35 -12.72
N LEU A 13 -0.12 4.80 -11.83
CA LEU A 13 -1.11 3.78 -12.21
C LEU A 13 -2.14 4.36 -13.19
N GLU A 14 -2.62 5.57 -12.95
CA GLU A 14 -3.56 6.26 -13.83
C GLU A 14 -2.96 6.50 -15.23
N ALA A 15 -1.73 6.99 -15.31
CA ALA A 15 -1.02 7.19 -16.58
C ALA A 15 -0.83 5.89 -17.38
N ARG A 16 -0.80 4.74 -16.71
CA ARG A 16 -0.67 3.40 -17.32
C ARG A 16 -2.01 2.72 -17.58
N GLY A 17 -3.14 3.34 -17.26
CA GLY A 17 -4.48 2.74 -17.38
C GLY A 17 -4.79 1.68 -16.32
N GLU A 18 -3.99 1.59 -15.26
CA GLU A 18 -4.10 0.63 -14.15
C GLU A 18 -4.90 1.19 -12.96
N LEU A 19 -5.45 2.40 -13.08
CA LEU A 19 -6.37 3.02 -12.15
C LEU A 19 -7.62 3.50 -12.89
N LYS A 20 -8.80 3.27 -12.32
CA LYS A 20 -10.05 3.87 -12.76
C LYS A 20 -10.63 4.78 -11.67
N ARG A 21 -10.87 6.04 -12.02
CA ARG A 21 -11.67 6.98 -11.21
C ARG A 21 -13.16 6.69 -11.37
N ILE A 22 -13.85 6.60 -10.25
CA ILE A 22 -15.30 6.37 -10.16
C ILE A 22 -15.93 7.66 -9.61
N ALA A 23 -16.48 8.47 -10.52
CA ALA A 23 -17.03 9.79 -10.21
C ALA A 23 -18.52 9.77 -9.82
N VAL A 24 -19.19 8.63 -9.99
CA VAL A 24 -20.55 8.40 -9.50
C VAL A 24 -20.50 8.20 -7.98
N PRO A 25 -21.52 8.65 -7.23
CA PRO A 25 -21.64 8.33 -5.81
C PRO A 25 -21.73 6.81 -5.61
N VAL A 26 -21.00 6.28 -4.63
CA VAL A 26 -21.01 4.85 -4.27
C VAL A 26 -21.00 4.69 -2.76
N ASP A 27 -21.85 3.83 -2.22
CA ASP A 27 -21.94 3.60 -0.78
C ASP A 27 -20.77 2.76 -0.24
N THR A 28 -20.20 3.19 0.89
CA THR A 28 -19.18 2.45 1.65
C THR A 28 -19.76 1.22 2.32
N HIS A 29 -21.10 1.15 2.46
CA HIS A 29 -21.81 -0.04 2.89
C HIS A 29 -22.08 -0.97 1.70
N LEU A 30 -21.28 -2.04 1.61
CA LEU A 30 -21.41 -3.16 0.67
C LEU A 30 -21.11 -2.82 -0.81
N GLU A 31 -21.58 -1.69 -1.34
CA GLU A 31 -21.49 -1.39 -2.78
C GLU A 31 -20.05 -1.29 -3.30
N MET A 32 -19.18 -0.55 -2.59
CA MET A 32 -17.77 -0.45 -2.95
C MET A 32 -17.09 -1.82 -2.97
N THR A 33 -17.45 -2.70 -2.03
CA THR A 33 -16.91 -4.06 -1.95
C THR A 33 -17.37 -4.92 -3.12
N GLU A 34 -18.65 -4.87 -3.48
CA GLU A 34 -19.18 -5.59 -4.65
C GLU A 34 -18.50 -5.16 -5.95
N ILE A 35 -18.31 -3.86 -6.14
CA ILE A 35 -17.60 -3.32 -7.32
C ILE A 35 -16.14 -3.80 -7.31
N ALA A 36 -15.45 -3.67 -6.18
CA ALA A 36 -14.06 -4.08 -6.06
C ALA A 36 -13.87 -5.60 -6.27
N ASP A 37 -14.78 -6.44 -5.76
CA ASP A 37 -14.73 -7.90 -5.94
C ASP A 37 -14.89 -8.30 -7.42
N ARG A 38 -15.87 -7.72 -8.13
CA ARG A 38 -16.03 -7.97 -9.58
C ARG A 38 -14.80 -7.54 -10.37
N VAL A 39 -14.27 -6.37 -10.08
CA VAL A 39 -13.08 -5.83 -10.77
C VAL A 39 -11.86 -6.69 -10.48
N LEU A 40 -11.66 -7.11 -9.22
CA LEU A 40 -10.59 -8.02 -8.83
C LEU A 40 -10.68 -9.34 -9.60
N ARG A 41 -11.86 -9.99 -9.63
CA ARG A 41 -12.08 -11.26 -10.33
C ARG A 41 -11.85 -11.17 -11.84
N ALA A 42 -12.14 -10.01 -12.42
CA ALA A 42 -11.89 -9.74 -13.83
C ALA A 42 -10.44 -9.31 -14.12
N GLY A 43 -9.56 -9.22 -13.11
CA GLY A 43 -8.19 -8.72 -13.26
C GLY A 43 -8.11 -7.24 -13.62
N GLY A 44 -9.15 -6.46 -13.29
CA GLY A 44 -9.28 -5.06 -13.64
C GLY A 44 -8.40 -4.11 -12.82
N PRO A 45 -8.53 -2.80 -13.04
CA PRO A 45 -7.66 -1.78 -12.48
C PRO A 45 -7.89 -1.56 -10.97
N ALA A 46 -6.99 -0.80 -10.34
CA ALA A 46 -7.26 -0.18 -9.05
C ALA A 46 -8.42 0.84 -9.18
N LEU A 47 -9.13 1.10 -8.09
CA LEU A 47 -10.34 1.91 -8.10
C LEU A 47 -10.18 3.11 -7.16
N LEU A 48 -10.43 4.32 -7.67
CA LEU A 48 -10.50 5.52 -6.86
C LEU A 48 -11.94 6.06 -6.88
N PHE A 49 -12.68 5.82 -5.80
CA PHE A 49 -14.03 6.35 -5.60
C PHE A 49 -13.95 7.78 -5.11
N GLU A 50 -14.34 8.73 -5.96
CA GLU A 50 -14.16 10.16 -5.69
C GLU A 50 -15.30 10.76 -4.86
N LYS A 51 -16.45 10.08 -4.84
CA LYS A 51 -17.66 10.52 -4.11
C LYS A 51 -18.20 9.41 -3.23
N PRO A 52 -17.48 9.01 -2.18
CA PRO A 52 -17.99 8.05 -1.21
C PRO A 52 -19.25 8.59 -0.52
N VAL A 53 -20.19 7.69 -0.28
CA VAL A 53 -21.37 7.92 0.53
C VAL A 53 -21.35 6.88 1.65
N THR A 54 -21.75 7.22 2.87
CA THR A 54 -21.92 6.23 3.95
C THR A 54 -23.38 6.27 4.37
N ARG A 55 -24.16 5.25 3.99
CA ARG A 55 -25.59 5.16 4.28
C ARG A 55 -26.36 6.44 3.92
N GLY A 56 -26.15 6.91 2.70
CA GLY A 56 -26.77 8.15 2.18
C GLY A 56 -26.09 9.47 2.59
N VAL A 57 -25.07 9.46 3.46
CA VAL A 57 -24.35 10.67 3.87
C VAL A 57 -23.07 10.85 3.03
N PRO A 58 -22.92 11.95 2.25
CA PRO A 58 -21.69 12.23 1.49
C PRO A 58 -20.45 12.31 2.38
N GLN A 59 -19.35 11.75 1.90
CA GLN A 59 -18.06 11.75 2.59
C GLN A 59 -17.05 12.62 1.82
N ALA A 60 -16.19 13.34 2.55
CA ALA A 60 -15.25 14.29 1.95
C ALA A 60 -13.95 13.63 1.43
N ILE A 61 -13.60 12.45 1.96
CA ILE A 61 -12.33 11.78 1.68
C ILE A 61 -12.58 10.69 0.62
N PRO A 62 -11.90 10.70 -0.55
CA PRO A 62 -11.99 9.64 -1.55
C PRO A 62 -11.53 8.27 -1.01
N VAL A 63 -12.08 7.19 -1.57
CA VAL A 63 -11.69 5.81 -1.20
C VAL A 63 -10.91 5.17 -2.33
N LEU A 64 -9.66 4.79 -2.04
CA LEU A 64 -8.85 3.94 -2.91
C LEU A 64 -9.07 2.47 -2.53
N ALA A 65 -9.41 1.64 -3.51
CA ALA A 65 -9.61 0.21 -3.35
C ALA A 65 -8.94 -0.58 -4.49
N ASN A 66 -8.84 -1.90 -4.32
CA ASN A 66 -8.28 -2.81 -5.31
C ASN A 66 -6.84 -2.45 -5.79
N LEU A 67 -6.09 -1.71 -4.97
CA LEU A 67 -4.77 -1.16 -5.32
C LEU A 67 -3.82 -2.26 -5.81
N PHE A 68 -3.77 -3.36 -5.07
CA PHE A 68 -2.92 -4.52 -5.36
C PHE A 68 -3.70 -5.71 -5.92
N GLY A 69 -4.78 -5.45 -6.65
CA GLY A 69 -5.66 -6.49 -7.19
C GLY A 69 -5.06 -7.38 -8.29
N THR A 70 -3.85 -7.08 -8.77
CA THR A 70 -3.14 -7.90 -9.76
C THR A 70 -1.67 -8.09 -9.37
N PRO A 71 -1.04 -9.23 -9.72
CA PRO A 71 0.40 -9.45 -9.51
C PRO A 71 1.27 -8.35 -10.13
N GLN A 72 0.85 -7.81 -11.28
CA GLN A 72 1.48 -6.69 -11.95
C GLN A 72 1.52 -5.44 -11.04
N ARG A 73 0.39 -5.07 -10.43
CA ARG A 73 0.34 -3.92 -9.51
C ARG A 73 1.10 -4.15 -8.21
N VAL A 74 1.17 -5.39 -7.72
CA VAL A 74 2.06 -5.75 -6.60
C VAL A 74 3.52 -5.51 -6.97
N ALA A 75 3.97 -6.03 -8.11
CA ALA A 75 5.34 -5.85 -8.58
C ALA A 75 5.68 -4.36 -8.82
N MET A 76 4.76 -3.61 -9.45
CA MET A 76 4.90 -2.16 -9.59
C MET A 76 5.03 -1.48 -8.23
N GLY A 77 4.19 -1.81 -7.24
CA GLY A 77 4.26 -1.24 -5.89
C GLY A 77 5.58 -1.53 -5.16
N MET A 78 6.26 -2.61 -5.53
CA MET A 78 7.60 -2.95 -5.02
C MET A 78 8.72 -2.21 -5.77
N GLY A 79 8.39 -1.35 -6.72
CA GLY A 79 9.35 -0.61 -7.52
C GLY A 79 9.97 -1.45 -8.61
N GLU A 80 9.33 -2.52 -9.09
CA GLU A 80 9.79 -3.27 -10.25
C GLU A 80 9.25 -2.71 -11.55
N ASP A 81 10.03 -2.80 -12.62
CA ASP A 81 9.54 -2.51 -13.96
C ASP A 81 8.94 -3.80 -14.54
N VAL A 82 7.67 -3.74 -14.91
CA VAL A 82 6.90 -4.87 -15.43
C VAL A 82 6.39 -4.60 -16.84
N ALA A 83 7.16 -3.82 -17.61
CA ALA A 83 6.97 -3.70 -19.05
C ALA A 83 6.70 -5.10 -19.67
N ASP A 84 5.72 -5.15 -20.57
CA ASP A 84 5.28 -6.37 -21.25
C ASP A 84 4.62 -7.45 -20.37
N GLY A 85 4.23 -7.12 -19.14
CA GLY A 85 3.48 -8.02 -18.26
C GLY A 85 4.35 -9.08 -17.55
N ASN A 86 5.67 -8.96 -17.62
CA ASN A 86 6.60 -9.86 -16.94
C ASN A 86 6.79 -9.50 -15.46
N TRP A 87 5.77 -9.73 -14.63
CA TRP A 87 5.83 -9.52 -13.18
C TRP A 87 6.52 -10.67 -12.42
N SER A 88 6.56 -11.86 -13.00
CA SER A 88 6.99 -13.09 -12.30
C SER A 88 8.49 -13.11 -12.00
N THR A 89 9.33 -12.70 -12.96
CA THR A 89 10.79 -12.65 -12.77
C THR A 89 11.18 -11.63 -11.69
N PRO A 90 10.72 -10.37 -11.75
CA PRO A 90 11.04 -9.40 -10.70
C PRO A 90 10.60 -9.83 -9.30
N LEU A 91 9.38 -10.36 -9.14
CA LEU A 91 8.91 -10.84 -7.84
C LEU A 91 9.75 -12.02 -7.31
N ARG A 92 10.24 -12.89 -8.20
CA ARG A 92 11.16 -13.96 -7.80
C ARG A 92 12.49 -13.41 -7.30
N GLU A 93 13.04 -12.37 -7.93
CA GLU A 93 14.28 -11.73 -7.48
C GLU A 93 14.09 -11.04 -6.12
N VAL A 94 12.95 -10.39 -5.88
CA VAL A 94 12.66 -9.84 -4.55
C VAL A 94 12.54 -10.96 -3.50
N GLY A 95 11.93 -12.09 -3.84
CA GLY A 95 11.89 -13.26 -2.96
C GLY A 95 13.27 -13.77 -2.57
N LYS A 96 14.22 -13.84 -3.53
CA LYS A 96 15.62 -14.21 -3.26
C LYS A 96 16.31 -13.21 -2.34
N LEU A 97 16.08 -11.91 -2.54
CA LEU A 97 16.62 -10.85 -1.68
C LEU A 97 16.10 -11.00 -0.24
N LEU A 98 14.79 -11.20 -0.05
CA LEU A 98 14.20 -11.41 1.28
C LEU A 98 14.75 -12.67 1.97
N ALA A 99 14.96 -13.76 1.21
CA ALA A 99 15.57 -14.97 1.72
C ALA A 99 17.01 -14.71 2.20
N TYR A 100 17.81 -13.99 1.41
CA TYR A 100 19.17 -13.60 1.78
C TYR A 100 19.22 -12.70 3.02
N LEU A 101 18.27 -11.76 3.17
CA LEU A 101 18.21 -10.88 4.35
C LEU A 101 17.84 -11.63 5.64
N LYS A 102 17.04 -12.70 5.53
CA LYS A 102 16.66 -13.52 6.67
C LYS A 102 17.85 -14.33 7.22
N GLU A 103 18.61 -14.97 6.33
CA GLU A 103 19.77 -15.79 6.67
C GLU A 103 20.92 -15.48 5.70
N PRO A 104 21.75 -14.46 6.00
CA PRO A 104 22.85 -14.12 5.12
C PRO A 104 23.93 -15.21 5.16
N GLU A 105 24.20 -15.85 4.01
CA GLU A 105 25.30 -16.80 3.89
C GLU A 105 26.66 -16.07 3.99
N PRO A 106 27.55 -16.48 4.90
CA PRO A 106 28.88 -15.89 5.01
C PRO A 106 29.64 -16.02 3.69
N PRO A 107 30.38 -14.98 3.27
CA PRO A 107 31.04 -14.99 1.97
C PRO A 107 32.09 -16.10 1.91
N LYS A 108 32.09 -16.88 0.83
CA LYS A 108 33.02 -18.01 0.65
C LYS A 108 34.43 -17.58 0.20
N GLY A 109 34.67 -16.27 0.04
CA GLY A 109 35.98 -15.70 -0.32
C GLY A 109 35.92 -14.22 -0.69
N LEU A 110 37.06 -13.64 -1.08
CA LEU A 110 37.19 -12.21 -1.42
C LEU A 110 36.34 -11.80 -2.64
N LYS A 111 36.23 -12.66 -3.65
CA LYS A 111 35.40 -12.41 -4.84
C LYS A 111 33.91 -12.33 -4.50
N ASP A 112 33.43 -13.28 -3.70
CA ASP A 112 32.03 -13.33 -3.24
C ASP A 112 31.69 -12.12 -2.34
N ALA A 113 32.65 -11.65 -1.54
CA ALA A 113 32.49 -10.42 -0.75
C ALA A 113 32.31 -9.17 -1.63
N TRP A 114 33.05 -9.06 -2.75
CA TRP A 114 32.87 -7.98 -3.72
C TRP A 114 31.52 -8.05 -4.44
N GLU A 115 31.07 -9.25 -4.81
CA GLU A 115 29.75 -9.47 -5.44
C GLU A 115 28.59 -9.14 -4.50
N LYS A 116 28.73 -9.39 -3.18
CA LYS A 116 27.72 -9.08 -2.15
C LYS A 116 27.75 -7.63 -1.63
N LEU A 117 28.79 -6.86 -1.94
CA LEU A 117 28.96 -5.48 -1.48
C LEU A 117 27.81 -4.52 -1.87
N PRO A 118 27.25 -4.57 -3.10
CA PRO A 118 26.11 -3.73 -3.48
C PRO A 118 24.86 -3.99 -2.63
N VAL A 119 24.59 -5.26 -2.29
CA VAL A 119 23.44 -5.66 -1.46
C VAL A 119 23.60 -5.12 -0.03
N LEU A 120 24.80 -5.22 0.55
CA LEU A 120 25.07 -4.61 1.86
C LEU A 120 24.88 -3.08 1.86
N LYS A 121 25.29 -2.38 0.79
CA LYS A 121 25.05 -0.94 0.65
C LYS A 121 23.56 -0.60 0.58
N GLN A 122 22.75 -1.45 -0.06
CA GLN A 122 21.29 -1.27 -0.08
C GLN A 122 20.69 -1.42 1.33
N VAL A 123 21.15 -2.40 2.11
CA VAL A 123 20.72 -2.59 3.52
C VAL A 123 21.01 -1.36 4.37
N LEU A 124 22.18 -0.73 4.19
CA LEU A 124 22.55 0.49 4.92
C LEU A 124 21.61 1.68 4.64
N ASN A 125 20.98 1.72 3.46
CA ASN A 125 20.03 2.76 3.06
C ASN A 125 18.58 2.47 3.51
N MET A 126 18.31 1.36 4.20
CA MET A 126 16.95 0.97 4.62
C MET A 126 16.47 1.67 5.90
N ALA A 127 17.35 2.35 6.64
CA ALA A 127 16.95 3.03 7.86
C ALA A 127 15.97 4.19 7.53
N PRO A 128 14.80 4.27 8.21
CA PRO A 128 13.88 5.38 8.01
C PRO A 128 14.55 6.71 8.30
N LYS A 129 14.32 7.71 7.44
CA LYS A 129 14.73 9.09 7.69
C LYS A 129 13.66 9.79 8.52
N GLU A 130 14.04 10.27 9.70
CA GLU A 130 13.16 11.11 10.51
C GLU A 130 13.06 12.51 9.93
N VAL A 131 11.83 13.03 9.83
CA VAL A 131 11.53 14.39 9.35
C VAL A 131 10.68 15.12 10.38
N ARG A 132 10.87 16.43 10.50
CA ARG A 132 10.15 17.27 11.48
C ARG A 132 8.74 17.67 11.03
N SER A 133 8.50 17.69 9.73
CA SER A 133 7.21 18.03 9.14
C SER A 133 6.93 17.06 7.99
N ALA A 134 5.75 16.47 8.00
CA ALA A 134 5.30 15.53 6.98
C ALA A 134 3.89 15.88 6.48
N PRO A 135 3.55 15.59 5.21
CA PRO A 135 2.21 15.84 4.67
C PRO A 135 1.08 15.15 5.45
N CYS A 136 1.35 14.03 6.14
CA CYS A 136 0.37 13.34 6.99
C CYS A 136 -0.03 14.11 8.26
N GLN A 137 0.64 15.24 8.56
CA GLN A 137 0.38 16.09 9.73
C GLN A 137 -0.35 17.40 9.36
N GLN A 138 -0.83 17.55 8.12
CA GLN A 138 -1.46 18.80 7.65
C GLN A 138 -2.85 19.06 8.25
N VAL A 139 -3.60 18.00 8.57
CA VAL A 139 -4.91 18.07 9.22
C VAL A 139 -4.83 17.21 10.47
N VAL A 140 -5.11 17.81 11.62
CA VAL A 140 -5.00 17.17 12.93
C VAL A 140 -6.35 17.29 13.64
N TRP A 141 -6.85 16.18 14.15
CA TRP A 141 -8.02 16.12 15.04
C TRP A 141 -7.55 15.51 16.36
N GLU A 142 -7.77 16.21 17.46
CA GLU A 142 -7.33 15.78 18.80
C GLU A 142 -8.46 15.87 19.82
N GLY A 143 -8.40 15.02 20.85
CA GLY A 143 -9.39 15.01 21.94
C GLY A 143 -10.82 14.83 21.42
N ASP A 144 -11.68 15.78 21.75
CA ASP A 144 -13.11 15.75 21.41
C ASP A 144 -13.39 15.99 19.91
N GLU A 145 -12.41 16.42 19.12
CA GLU A 145 -12.56 16.60 17.68
C GLU A 145 -12.50 15.26 16.91
N VAL A 146 -11.98 14.21 17.56
CA VAL A 146 -11.80 12.88 16.98
C VAL A 146 -13.15 12.21 16.81
N ASP A 147 -13.57 12.10 15.56
CA ASP A 147 -14.76 11.36 15.16
C ASP A 147 -14.40 10.48 13.95
N LEU A 148 -14.35 9.16 14.18
CA LEU A 148 -14.03 8.19 13.13
C LEU A 148 -15.15 8.06 12.09
N ALA A 149 -16.37 8.52 12.38
CA ALA A 149 -17.46 8.52 11.40
C ALA A 149 -17.24 9.54 10.26
N LYS A 150 -16.27 10.47 10.42
CA LYS A 150 -15.79 11.36 9.34
C LYS A 150 -14.98 10.62 8.27
N LEU A 151 -14.55 9.39 8.55
CA LEU A 151 -13.82 8.55 7.61
C LEU A 151 -14.80 7.65 6.83
N PRO A 152 -14.60 7.47 5.51
CA PRO A 152 -15.42 6.58 4.68
C PRO A 152 -15.03 5.11 4.89
N ILE A 153 -15.18 4.61 6.12
CA ILE A 153 -14.82 3.24 6.49
C ILE A 153 -15.85 2.29 5.87
N GLN A 154 -15.36 1.29 5.12
CA GLN A 154 -16.22 0.33 4.47
C GLN A 154 -16.83 -0.66 5.46
N HIS A 155 -18.07 -1.06 5.20
CA HIS A 155 -18.68 -2.27 5.74
C HIS A 155 -18.75 -3.26 4.59
N CYS A 156 -17.94 -4.32 4.65
CA CYS A 156 -17.61 -5.09 3.46
C CYS A 156 -18.69 -6.12 3.12
N TRP A 157 -19.18 -6.85 4.13
CA TRP A 157 -20.11 -7.97 3.93
C TRP A 157 -21.38 -7.82 4.76
N PRO A 158 -22.54 -8.32 4.30
CA PRO A 158 -23.81 -8.17 5.02
C PRO A 158 -23.81 -8.73 6.45
N GLY A 159 -22.92 -9.67 6.74
CA GLY A 159 -22.76 -10.28 8.07
C GLY A 159 -21.71 -9.62 8.96
N ASP A 160 -21.01 -8.59 8.49
CA ASP A 160 -20.02 -7.90 9.31
C ASP A 160 -20.71 -7.14 10.45
N ALA A 161 -20.10 -7.15 11.64
CA ALA A 161 -20.68 -6.50 12.81
C ALA A 161 -20.71 -4.96 12.68
N ALA A 162 -19.74 -4.39 11.98
CA ALA A 162 -19.52 -2.95 11.86
C ALA A 162 -18.56 -2.63 10.69
N PRO A 163 -18.44 -1.36 10.28
CA PRO A 163 -17.38 -0.93 9.38
C PRO A 163 -15.98 -1.28 9.93
N LEU A 164 -15.05 -1.65 9.04
CA LEU A 164 -13.71 -2.12 9.39
C LEU A 164 -12.61 -1.37 8.63
N ILE A 165 -11.60 -0.92 9.37
CA ILE A 165 -10.35 -0.41 8.79
C ILE A 165 -9.49 -1.60 8.39
N THR A 166 -9.21 -1.75 7.09
CA THR A 166 -8.55 -2.96 6.53
C THR A 166 -7.10 -2.77 6.10
N TRP A 167 -6.63 -1.52 5.95
CA TRP A 167 -5.30 -1.19 5.41
C TRP A 167 -4.44 -0.32 6.34
N GLY A 168 -4.76 -0.28 7.64
CA GLY A 168 -3.94 0.41 8.63
C GLY A 168 -2.68 -0.39 8.97
N LEU A 169 -1.50 0.25 8.91
CA LEU A 169 -0.26 -0.31 9.46
C LEU A 169 -0.16 0.09 10.93
N VAL A 170 -0.25 -0.87 11.84
CA VAL A 170 -0.30 -0.61 13.29
C VAL A 170 1.11 -0.53 13.86
N VAL A 171 1.56 0.68 14.13
CA VAL A 171 2.92 0.91 14.65
C VAL A 171 2.99 0.67 16.16
N THR A 172 3.85 -0.26 16.58
CA THR A 172 4.07 -0.55 18.01
C THR A 172 5.56 -0.57 18.37
N ARG A 173 5.88 -0.28 19.63
CA ARG A 173 7.24 -0.35 20.17
C ARG A 173 7.23 -1.04 21.53
N GLY A 174 8.07 -2.07 21.68
CA GLY A 174 8.22 -2.78 22.94
C GLY A 174 8.96 -1.93 23.99
N PRO A 175 8.69 -2.15 25.30
CA PRO A 175 9.24 -1.30 26.37
C PRO A 175 10.78 -1.39 26.51
N HIS A 176 11.39 -2.48 26.04
CA HIS A 176 12.82 -2.78 26.23
C HIS A 176 13.64 -2.74 24.93
N LYS A 177 13.03 -2.46 23.77
CA LYS A 177 13.72 -2.46 22.47
C LYS A 177 13.48 -1.15 21.71
N LYS A 178 14.48 -0.70 20.97
CA LYS A 178 14.36 0.50 20.09
C LYS A 178 13.57 0.20 18.81
N ARG A 179 13.52 -1.07 18.38
CA ARG A 179 12.83 -1.52 17.17
C ARG A 179 11.31 -1.24 17.26
N GLN A 180 10.76 -0.65 16.21
CA GLN A 180 9.31 -0.54 15.97
C GLN A 180 8.83 -1.70 15.09
N ASN A 181 7.61 -2.17 15.32
CA ASN A 181 6.91 -3.11 14.45
C ASN A 181 5.83 -2.36 13.66
N LEU A 182 5.59 -2.79 12.42
CA LEU A 182 4.44 -2.42 11.61
C LEU A 182 3.51 -3.62 11.46
#